data_AF-X1A8Q9-F1
#
_entry.id   AF-X1A8Q9-F1
#
_cell.length_a   1.000
_cell.length_b   1.000
_cell.length_c   1.000
_cell.angle_alpha   90.00
_cell.angle_beta   90.00
_cell.angle_gamma   90.00
#
_symmetry.space_group_name_H-M   'P 1'
#
loop_
_entity.id
_entity.type
_entity.pdbx_description
1 polymer ?
#
loop_
_entity_poly.entity_id
_entity_poly.type
_entity_poly.pdbx_seq_one_letter_code
_entity_poly.pdbx_strand_id
1 'polypeptide(L)'
;MPKDGFDLTKIKRKIRAVGGYRTPAMRYVYQQWGVRYLAWTKRKFIKNAKGGGDWPALKPATIKARRKGKRKLRGRGNVSQATKAYLSVKILRDTSTLFKALTPGSPGNLFKPIRRGIRVGFGGKAKHSRGGKATISDIASFHQRIYIIVFFKQRPYLHQHFCKRVVC
;
A
#
# COMPACT_ATOMS: atom_id res chain seq x y z
N MET A 1 32.58 11.06 19.59
CA MET A 1 32.00 12.42 19.56
C MET A 1 31.73 12.78 18.11
N PRO A 2 30.48 13.08 17.71
CA PRO A 2 30.18 13.21 16.31
C PRO A 2 30.57 14.60 15.80
N LYS A 3 31.57 14.64 14.92
CA LYS A 3 32.09 15.87 14.31
C LYS A 3 31.18 16.46 13.21
N ASP A 4 30.11 15.76 12.80
CA ASP A 4 29.00 16.32 11.99
C ASP A 4 27.61 16.04 12.63
N GLY A 5 27.58 15.84 13.96
CA GLY A 5 26.53 15.08 14.65
C GLY A 5 25.15 15.71 14.75
N PHE A 6 24.21 15.20 13.96
CA PHE A 6 22.79 15.48 14.14
C PHE A 6 22.32 14.98 15.52
N ASP A 7 22.11 15.91 16.46
CA ASP A 7 21.65 15.58 17.80
C ASP A 7 20.15 15.20 17.79
N LEU A 8 19.90 13.89 17.80
CA LEU A 8 18.56 13.32 17.84
C LEU A 8 17.78 13.71 19.11
N THR A 9 18.46 14.11 20.19
CA THR A 9 17.80 14.55 21.42
C THR A 9 17.11 15.91 21.22
N LYS A 10 17.76 16.84 20.51
CA LYS A 10 17.18 18.14 20.13
C LYS A 10 15.96 17.98 19.24
N ILE A 11 16.00 17.07 18.27
CA ILE A 11 14.82 16.76 17.42
C ILE A 11 13.69 16.19 18.27
N LYS A 12 13.95 15.18 19.11
CA LYS A 12 12.93 14.56 19.96
C LYS A 12 12.29 15.59 20.91
N ARG A 13 13.09 16.53 21.43
CA ARG A 13 12.61 17.64 22.28
C ARG A 13 11.68 18.57 21.50
N LYS A 14 12.10 19.01 20.30
CA LYS A 14 11.24 19.84 19.42
C LYS A 14 9.96 19.11 19.01
N ILE A 15 10.02 17.84 18.61
CA ILE A 15 8.83 17.03 18.28
C ILE A 15 7.87 16.92 19.48
N ARG A 16 8.41 16.80 20.70
CA ARG A 16 7.60 16.76 21.92
C ARG A 16 6.94 18.12 22.20
N ALA A 17 7.68 19.21 22.03
CA ALA A 17 7.19 20.58 22.22
C ALA A 17 6.06 20.95 21.24
N VAL A 18 6.14 20.46 20.01
CA VAL A 18 5.14 20.72 18.95
C VAL A 18 3.81 19.96 19.19
N GLY A 19 3.72 19.11 20.22
CA GLY A 19 2.45 18.50 20.68
C GLY A 19 1.93 17.32 19.85
N GLY A 20 2.58 16.98 18.74
CA GLY A 20 2.17 15.85 17.87
C GLY A 20 0.80 16.09 17.22
N TYR A 21 0.01 15.04 16.99
CA TYR A 21 -1.29 15.15 16.28
C TYR A 21 -2.36 15.95 17.05
N ARG A 22 -2.10 16.31 18.32
CA ARG A 22 -3.06 17.04 19.16
C ARG A 22 -3.25 18.49 18.72
N THR A 23 -2.24 19.11 18.10
CA THR A 23 -2.32 20.51 17.67
C THR A 23 -2.99 20.61 16.28
N PRO A 24 -3.87 21.59 16.03
CA PRO A 24 -4.52 21.77 14.72
C PRO A 24 -3.52 21.92 13.56
N ALA A 25 -2.42 22.64 13.79
CA ALA A 25 -1.35 22.82 12.78
C ALA A 25 -0.73 21.47 12.38
N MET A 26 -0.38 20.62 13.36
CA MET A 26 0.21 19.31 13.08
C MET A 26 -0.79 18.34 12.47
N ARG A 27 -2.08 18.44 12.82
CA ARG A 27 -3.15 17.65 12.21
C ARG A 27 -3.15 17.81 10.69
N TYR A 28 -3.11 19.06 10.22
CA TYR A 28 -3.05 19.40 8.80
C TYR A 28 -1.78 18.83 8.15
N VAL A 29 -0.62 19.02 8.78
CA VAL A 29 0.66 18.49 8.30
C VAL A 29 0.60 16.97 8.14
N TYR A 30 0.16 16.23 9.16
CA TYR A 30 0.06 14.78 9.10
C TYR A 30 -0.96 14.29 8.05
N GLN A 31 -2.06 15.03 7.86
CA GLN A 31 -3.02 14.71 6.82
C GLN A 31 -2.40 14.84 5.43
N GLN A 32 -1.69 15.94 5.16
CA GLN A 32 -0.97 16.17 3.90
C GLN A 32 0.07 15.07 3.64
N TRP A 33 0.85 14.71 4.66
CA TRP A 33 1.81 13.60 4.57
C TRP A 33 1.13 12.27 4.27
N GLY A 34 -0.01 11.99 4.90
CA GLY A 34 -0.79 10.78 4.65
C GLY A 34 -1.27 10.70 3.21
N VAL A 35 -1.81 11.80 2.66
CA VAL A 35 -2.25 11.87 1.26
C VAL A 35 -1.08 11.66 0.30
N ARG A 36 0.06 12.32 0.54
CA ARG A 36 1.28 12.14 -0.27
C ARG A 36 1.78 10.70 -0.26
N TYR A 37 1.75 10.07 0.92
CA TYR A 37 2.13 8.67 1.07
C TYR A 37 1.20 7.73 0.30
N LEU A 38 -0.13 7.90 0.40
CA LEU A 38 -1.09 7.12 -0.37
C LEU A 38 -0.89 7.27 -1.89
N ALA A 39 -0.64 8.49 -2.36
CA ALA A 39 -0.35 8.75 -3.77
C ALA A 39 0.95 8.07 -4.22
N TRP A 40 2.00 8.08 -3.40
CA TRP A 40 3.23 7.35 -3.66
C TRP A 40 2.98 5.83 -3.71
N THR A 41 2.26 5.25 -2.75
CA THR A 41 1.91 3.82 -2.72
C THR A 41 1.12 3.43 -3.96
N LYS A 42 0.15 4.27 -4.37
CA LYS A 42 -0.64 4.06 -5.59
C LYS A 42 0.26 4.02 -6.83
N ARG A 43 1.21 4.96 -6.97
CA ARG A 43 2.18 4.97 -8.07
C ARG A 43 3.09 3.73 -8.06
N LYS A 44 3.62 3.35 -6.89
CA LYS A 44 4.43 2.13 -6.74
C LYS A 44 3.64 0.89 -7.16
N PHE A 45 2.38 0.77 -6.73
CA PHE A 45 1.52 -0.35 -7.09
C PHE A 45 1.21 -0.36 -8.60
N ILE A 46 0.94 0.79 -9.22
CA ILE A 46 0.74 0.88 -10.68
C ILE A 46 2.00 0.42 -11.43
N LYS A 47 3.18 0.89 -11.01
CA LYS A 47 4.47 0.49 -11.60
C LYS A 47 4.67 -1.03 -11.46
N ASN A 48 4.49 -1.56 -10.26
CA ASN A 48 4.70 -2.97 -10.00
C ASN A 48 3.69 -3.88 -10.72
N ALA A 49 2.42 -3.48 -10.76
CA ALA A 49 1.37 -4.25 -11.43
C ALA A 49 1.49 -4.23 -12.97
N LYS A 50 2.33 -3.38 -13.55
CA LYS A 50 2.71 -3.42 -14.98
C LYS A 50 3.83 -4.43 -15.27
N GLY A 51 4.36 -5.11 -14.24
CA GLY A 51 5.50 -6.02 -14.37
C GLY A 51 6.85 -5.32 -14.26
N GLY A 52 6.93 -4.20 -13.52
CA GLY A 52 8.19 -3.51 -13.21
C GLY A 52 8.50 -3.45 -11.71
N GLY A 53 9.62 -2.82 -11.34
CA GLY A 53 9.99 -2.60 -9.93
C GLY A 53 10.42 -3.89 -9.21
N ASP A 54 10.04 -4.01 -7.94
CA ASP A 54 10.50 -5.08 -7.03
C ASP A 54 9.69 -6.39 -7.18
N TRP A 55 8.65 -6.41 -8.01
CA TRP A 55 7.80 -7.60 -8.19
C TRP A 55 8.36 -8.48 -9.30
N PRO A 56 8.30 -9.82 -9.16
CA PRO A 56 8.67 -10.73 -10.23
C PRO A 56 7.98 -10.34 -11.53
N ALA A 57 8.72 -10.42 -12.64
CA ALA A 57 8.18 -10.13 -13.95
C ALA A 57 6.93 -10.97 -14.22
N LEU A 58 5.95 -10.36 -14.88
CA LEU A 58 4.75 -11.09 -15.28
C LEU A 58 5.12 -12.12 -16.34
N LYS A 59 4.51 -13.31 -16.27
CA LYS A 59 4.65 -14.32 -17.31
C LYS A 59 4.35 -13.70 -18.70
N PRO A 60 5.14 -13.98 -19.75
CA PRO A 60 4.93 -13.42 -21.08
C PRO A 60 3.51 -13.63 -21.62
N ALA A 61 2.90 -14.79 -21.31
CA ALA A 61 1.51 -15.10 -21.63
C ALA A 61 0.52 -14.07 -21.03
N THR A 62 0.72 -13.67 -19.77
CA THR A 62 -0.10 -12.67 -19.07
C THR A 62 0.08 -11.29 -19.69
N ILE A 63 1.30 -10.91 -20.08
CA ILE A 63 1.57 -9.64 -20.78
C ILE A 63 0.88 -9.62 -22.14
N LYS A 64 1.02 -10.70 -22.93
CA LYS A 64 0.37 -10.85 -24.25
C LYS A 64 -1.14 -10.79 -24.12
N ALA A 65 -1.73 -11.48 -23.14
CA ALA A 65 -3.17 -11.45 -22.87
C ALA A 65 -3.67 -10.05 -22.51
N ARG A 66 -2.90 -9.28 -21.72
CA ARG A 66 -3.23 -7.88 -21.39
C ARG A 66 -3.14 -6.95 -22.59
N ARG A 67 -2.12 -7.13 -23.44
CA ARG A 67 -1.91 -6.33 -24.67
C ARG A 67 -2.98 -6.60 -25.73
N LYS A 68 -3.52 -7.82 -25.81
CA LYS A 68 -4.52 -8.21 -26.82
C LYS A 68 -5.90 -7.55 -26.64
N GLY A 69 -6.06 -6.73 -25.60
CA GLY A 69 -7.34 -6.12 -25.22
C GLY A 69 -8.35 -7.16 -24.74
N LYS A 70 -9.44 -6.71 -24.11
CA LYS A 70 -10.61 -7.58 -23.89
C LYS A 70 -11.22 -7.86 -25.26
N ARG A 71 -10.71 -8.83 -26.01
CA ARG A 71 -11.51 -9.46 -27.07
C ARG A 71 -12.78 -9.92 -26.36
N LYS A 72 -13.91 -9.28 -26.66
CA LYS A 72 -15.24 -9.74 -26.19
C LYS A 72 -15.25 -11.24 -26.45
N LEU A 73 -15.26 -12.05 -25.38
CA LEU A 73 -15.52 -13.48 -25.47
C LEU A 73 -16.98 -13.61 -25.91
N ARG A 74 -17.25 -13.30 -27.18
CA ARG A 74 -18.58 -13.22 -27.76
C ARG A 74 -18.95 -14.50 -28.51
N GLY A 75 -18.18 -15.58 -28.37
CA GLY A 75 -18.53 -16.80 -29.12
C GLY A 75 -17.67 -18.05 -28.96
N ARG A 76 -17.07 -18.34 -27.80
CA ARG A 76 -16.35 -19.63 -27.67
C ARG A 76 -16.50 -20.26 -26.30
N GLY A 77 -17.48 -21.17 -26.22
CA GLY A 77 -17.41 -22.43 -25.49
C GLY A 77 -17.38 -22.35 -23.96
N ASN A 78 -17.79 -23.44 -23.34
CA ASN A 78 -17.70 -23.66 -21.90
C ASN A 78 -16.22 -23.60 -21.46
N VAL A 79 -15.73 -22.40 -21.17
CA VAL A 79 -14.42 -22.22 -20.54
C VAL A 79 -14.49 -22.94 -19.20
N SER A 80 -13.62 -23.91 -18.99
CA SER A 80 -13.60 -24.72 -17.77
C SER A 80 -13.52 -23.82 -16.53
N GLN A 81 -14.14 -24.27 -15.45
CA GLN A 81 -14.20 -23.51 -14.20
C GLN A 81 -12.80 -23.19 -13.66
N ALA A 82 -11.83 -24.08 -13.90
CA ALA A 82 -10.41 -23.88 -13.59
C ALA A 82 -9.76 -22.76 -14.42
N THR A 83 -10.04 -22.69 -15.73
CA THR A 83 -9.56 -21.58 -16.58
C THR A 83 -10.22 -20.26 -16.21
N LYS A 84 -11.51 -20.28 -15.83
CA LYS A 84 -12.21 -19.12 -15.25
C LYS A 84 -11.57 -18.67 -13.94
N ALA A 85 -11.20 -19.61 -13.05
CA ALA A 85 -10.51 -19.33 -11.79
C ALA A 85 -9.11 -18.73 -12.03
N TYR A 86 -8.31 -19.31 -12.94
CA TYR A 86 -6.98 -18.82 -13.30
C TYR A 86 -7.01 -17.42 -13.94
N LEU A 87 -7.98 -17.17 -14.84
CA LEU A 87 -8.23 -15.84 -15.42
C LEU A 87 -8.89 -14.87 -14.42
N SER A 88 -9.54 -15.39 -13.37
CA SER A 88 -10.10 -14.61 -12.27
C SER A 88 -9.08 -14.24 -11.20
N VAL A 89 -7.84 -14.72 -11.31
CA VAL A 89 -6.65 -14.03 -10.79
C VAL A 89 -6.42 -12.75 -11.62
N LYS A 90 -7.48 -11.95 -11.74
CA LYS A 90 -7.47 -10.53 -12.00
C LYS A 90 -6.74 -9.91 -10.82
N ILE A 91 -5.42 -10.00 -10.89
CA ILE A 91 -4.48 -9.36 -9.97
C ILE A 91 -5.05 -7.97 -9.70
N LEU A 92 -5.26 -7.65 -8.43
CA LEU A 92 -5.96 -6.52 -7.79
C LEU A 92 -5.98 -5.15 -8.48
N ARG A 93 -5.12 -4.97 -9.48
CA ARG A 93 -5.21 -3.92 -10.49
C ARG A 93 -6.53 -3.94 -11.26
N ASP A 94 -6.98 -5.10 -11.73
CA ASP A 94 -8.13 -5.21 -12.65
C ASP A 94 -9.49 -5.02 -11.95
N THR A 95 -9.56 -5.26 -10.65
CA THR A 95 -10.75 -4.99 -9.83
C THR A 95 -10.76 -3.57 -9.27
N SER A 96 -9.65 -2.83 -9.39
CA SER A 96 -9.42 -1.52 -8.78
C SER A 96 -9.60 -1.47 -7.26
N THR A 97 -9.79 -2.62 -6.59
CA THR A 97 -10.18 -2.68 -5.17
C THR A 97 -9.10 -2.12 -4.26
N LEU A 98 -7.82 -2.49 -4.47
CA LEU A 98 -6.73 -1.90 -3.70
C LEU A 98 -6.52 -0.43 -4.01
N PHE A 99 -6.71 0.00 -5.26
CA PHE A 99 -6.59 1.41 -5.60
C PHE A 99 -7.67 2.27 -4.95
N LYS A 100 -8.89 1.76 -4.89
CA LYS A 100 -9.99 2.41 -4.16
C LYS A 100 -9.68 2.50 -2.68
N ALA A 101 -9.15 1.43 -2.08
CA ALA A 101 -8.76 1.44 -0.67
C ALA A 101 -7.55 2.35 -0.36
N LEU A 102 -6.79 2.80 -1.36
CA LEU A 102 -5.75 3.83 -1.19
C LEU A 102 -6.29 5.27 -1.33
N THR A 103 -7.57 5.44 -1.63
CA THR A 103 -8.21 6.77 -1.62
C THR A 103 -8.64 7.10 -0.20
N PRO A 104 -8.30 8.28 0.35
CA PRO A 104 -8.74 8.70 1.68
C PRO A 104 -10.26 8.57 1.85
N GLY A 105 -10.69 7.98 2.96
CA GLY A 105 -12.11 7.79 3.29
C GLY A 105 -12.82 6.65 2.55
N SER A 106 -12.16 5.96 1.62
CA SER A 106 -12.75 4.80 0.93
C SER A 106 -12.77 3.54 1.81
N PRO A 107 -13.69 2.59 1.56
CA PRO A 107 -13.68 1.30 2.26
C PRO A 107 -12.34 0.58 2.09
N GLY A 108 -11.78 0.12 3.21
CA GLY A 108 -10.47 -0.56 3.23
C GLY A 108 -9.29 0.39 3.43
N ASN A 109 -9.52 1.70 3.45
CA ASN A 109 -8.49 2.70 3.73
C ASN A 109 -8.26 2.79 5.25
N LEU A 110 -7.00 2.69 5.66
CA LEU A 110 -6.56 3.01 7.01
C LEU A 110 -5.96 4.41 6.99
N PHE A 111 -6.59 5.35 7.68
CA PHE A 111 -6.10 6.72 7.85
C PHE A 111 -6.33 7.14 9.30
N LYS A 112 -5.57 6.54 10.22
CA LYS A 112 -5.80 6.68 11.66
C LYS A 112 -4.72 7.54 12.30
N PRO A 113 -5.06 8.66 12.93
CA PRO A 113 -4.09 9.42 13.70
C PRO A 113 -3.58 8.63 14.91
N ILE A 114 -2.31 8.85 15.24
CA ILE A 114 -1.66 8.31 16.44
C ILE A 114 -0.99 9.47 17.19
N ARG A 115 -0.63 9.27 18.47
CA ARG A 115 -0.14 10.34 19.36
C ARG A 115 0.94 11.24 18.73
N ARG A 116 1.82 10.68 17.90
CA ARG A 116 2.95 11.40 17.26
C ARG A 116 3.04 11.13 15.76
N GLY A 117 1.90 10.97 15.08
CA GLY A 117 1.92 10.68 13.66
C GLY A 117 0.57 10.26 13.10
N ILE A 118 0.63 9.59 11.95
CA ILE A 118 -0.53 9.03 11.29
C ILE A 118 -0.21 7.63 10.75
N ARG A 119 -1.13 6.69 10.96
CA ARG A 119 -1.07 5.35 10.37
C ARG A 119 -1.89 5.36 9.09
N VAL A 120 -1.22 5.06 7.97
CA VAL A 120 -1.80 5.17 6.63
C VAL A 120 -1.54 3.89 5.84
N GLY A 121 -2.57 3.35 5.18
CA GLY A 121 -2.44 2.13 4.37
C GLY A 121 -3.77 1.40 4.15
N PHE A 122 -3.73 0.08 4.21
CA PHE A 122 -4.91 -0.79 4.14
C PHE A 122 -5.35 -1.21 5.54
N GLY A 123 -6.65 -1.32 5.77
CA GLY A 123 -7.20 -1.77 7.04
C GLY A 123 -8.72 -1.82 7.07
N GLY A 124 -9.27 -2.06 8.26
CA GLY A 124 -10.72 -2.14 8.48
C GLY A 124 -11.36 -3.44 8.01
N LYS A 125 -12.68 -3.57 8.24
CA LYS A 125 -13.45 -4.79 7.96
C LYS A 125 -14.00 -4.85 6.53
N ALA A 126 -13.58 -3.93 5.64
CA ALA A 126 -14.09 -3.87 4.28
C ALA A 126 -13.72 -5.15 3.51
N LYS A 127 -14.73 -5.87 3.06
CA LYS A 127 -14.57 -7.12 2.30
C LYS A 127 -14.43 -6.83 0.82
N HIS A 128 -13.76 -7.74 0.11
CA HIS A 128 -13.78 -7.73 -1.34
C HIS A 128 -15.20 -8.04 -1.84
N SER A 129 -15.75 -7.20 -2.73
CA SER A 129 -17.13 -7.25 -3.25
C SER A 129 -17.56 -8.51 -4.03
N ARG A 130 -16.73 -9.56 -4.10
CA ARG A 130 -17.01 -10.79 -4.86
C ARG A 130 -17.25 -12.00 -3.95
N GLY A 131 -17.86 -11.77 -2.78
CA GLY A 131 -18.28 -12.86 -1.88
C GLY A 131 -17.13 -13.57 -1.15
N GLY A 132 -15.91 -13.02 -1.18
CA GLY A 132 -14.79 -13.58 -0.43
C GLY A 132 -14.88 -13.25 1.07
N LYS A 133 -14.40 -14.17 1.91
CA LYS A 133 -14.24 -13.92 3.36
C LYS A 133 -13.07 -12.97 3.66
N ALA A 134 -12.10 -12.85 2.75
CA ALA A 134 -10.91 -12.03 2.90
C ALA A 134 -11.24 -10.53 2.89
N THR A 135 -10.67 -9.80 3.86
CA THR A 135 -10.71 -8.34 3.86
C THR A 135 -9.73 -7.77 2.85
N ILE A 136 -9.93 -6.50 2.49
CA ILE A 136 -8.98 -5.76 1.66
C ILE A 136 -7.58 -5.73 2.30
N SER A 137 -7.52 -5.68 3.64
CA SER A 137 -6.27 -5.71 4.39
C SER A 137 -5.56 -7.06 4.28
N ASP A 138 -6.30 -8.17 4.39
CA ASP A 138 -5.74 -9.52 4.24
C ASP A 138 -5.18 -9.70 2.84
N ILE A 139 -5.92 -9.25 1.82
CA ILE A 139 -5.44 -9.32 0.45
C ILE A 139 -4.19 -8.45 0.27
N ALA A 140 -4.18 -7.24 0.83
CA ALA A 140 -3.01 -6.36 0.76
C ALA A 140 -1.76 -6.99 1.40
N SER A 141 -1.89 -7.73 2.50
CA SER A 141 -0.75 -8.34 3.20
C SER A 141 -0.07 -9.45 2.38
N PHE A 142 -0.83 -10.20 1.57
CA PHE A 142 -0.25 -11.19 0.63
C PHE A 142 0.54 -10.53 -0.50
N HIS A 143 0.14 -9.35 -0.94
CA HIS A 143 0.77 -8.64 -2.06
C HIS A 143 1.84 -7.64 -1.62
N GLN A 144 1.83 -7.29 -0.35
CA GLN A 144 2.72 -6.32 0.23
C GLN A 144 3.25 -6.85 1.55
N ARG A 145 4.55 -7.15 1.63
CA ARG A 145 5.30 -7.14 2.90
C ARG A 145 5.41 -5.70 3.47
N ILE A 146 4.34 -4.92 3.40
CA ILE A 146 4.33 -3.49 3.74
C ILE A 146 3.25 -3.27 4.79
N TYR A 147 3.54 -3.71 6.02
CA TYR A 147 2.99 -3.03 7.18
C TYR A 147 3.85 -1.77 7.40
N ILE A 148 3.51 -0.66 6.74
CA ILE A 148 4.18 0.61 7.05
C ILE A 148 3.29 1.38 8.01
N ILE A 149 3.66 1.30 9.28
CA ILE A 149 3.40 2.39 10.20
C ILE A 149 4.30 3.53 9.72
N VAL A 150 3.73 4.62 9.20
CA VAL A 150 4.48 5.87 9.03
C VAL A 150 4.69 6.46 10.42
N PHE A 151 5.62 5.87 11.18
CA PHE A 151 6.28 6.63 12.22
C PHE A 151 7.18 7.62 11.50
N PHE A 152 7.03 8.90 11.82
CA PHE A 152 8.10 9.87 11.66
C PHE A 152 9.24 9.52 12.64
N LYS A 153 9.79 8.30 12.56
CA LYS A 153 11.15 8.05 12.97
C LYS A 153 11.92 8.43 11.72
N GLN A 154 12.33 9.70 11.62
CA GLN A 154 13.31 10.14 10.64
C GLN A 154 14.43 9.10 10.66
N ARG A 155 14.46 8.20 9.68
CA ARG A 155 15.68 7.46 9.39
C ARG A 155 16.50 8.46 8.58
N PRO A 156 17.63 8.96 9.10
CA PRO A 156 18.56 9.68 8.26
C PRO A 156 18.96 8.74 7.13
N TYR A 157 19.03 9.29 5.92
CA TYR A 157 19.53 8.65 4.70
C TYR A 157 20.56 7.56 4.99
N LEU A 158 20.17 6.29 4.86
CA LEU A 158 21.09 5.16 4.75
C LEU A 158 20.31 3.97 4.20
N HIS A 159 20.87 3.45 3.11
CA HIS A 159 20.62 2.23 2.35
C HIS A 159 19.47 1.29 2.75
N GLN A 160 18.82 0.80 1.69
CA GLN A 160 17.85 -0.28 1.67
C GLN A 160 18.36 -1.55 2.37
N HIS A 161 18.10 -1.70 3.67
CA HIS A 161 17.97 -3.02 4.30
C HIS A 161 16.77 -3.01 5.25
N PHE A 162 15.66 -3.57 4.76
CA PHE A 162 14.48 -3.88 5.55
C PHE A 162 14.82 -5.09 6.44
N CYS A 163 15.15 -4.81 7.71
CA CYS A 163 15.44 -5.81 8.72
C CYS A 163 14.16 -6.63 9.03
N LYS A 164 14.29 -7.95 8.86
CA LYS A 164 13.33 -8.98 9.25
C LYS A 164 13.15 -8.96 10.78
N ARG A 165 11.91 -8.83 11.26
CA ARG A 165 11.53 -9.44 12.54
C ARG A 165 10.14 -10.04 12.37
N VAL A 166 10.16 -11.33 12.05
CA VAL A 166 9.05 -12.26 12.22
C VAL A 166 8.95 -12.45 13.73
N VAL A 167 7.80 -12.09 14.31
CA VAL A 167 7.33 -12.73 15.53
C VAL A 167 6.24 -13.65 15.03
N CYS A 168 6.49 -14.94 15.20
CA CYS A 168 5.54 -16.02 14.91
C CYS A 168 4.26 -15.83 15.72
#